data_AF-A0A958CUU7-F1
#
_entry.id   AF-A0A958CUU7-F1
#
_cell.length_a   1.000
_cell.length_b   1.000
_cell.length_c   1.000
_cell.angle_alpha   90.00
_cell.angle_beta   90.00
_cell.angle_gamma   90.00
#
_symmetry.space_group_name_H-M   'P 1'
#
loop_
_entity.id
_entity.type
_entity.pdbx_description
1 polymer ?
#
loop_
_entity_poly.entity_id
_entity_poly.type
_entity_poly.pdbx_seq_one_letter_code
_entity_poly.pdbx_strand_id
1 'polypeptide(L)'
;MNTLNPTRKPVDIATLQSPAVSFALPDAASAGEDALEKALVFATAKLSLPSTQSVVDRLRLGDSIAVQYVSYGLAIQIGQTLGTLDETVQTVYLFEDFATPEDLAFAQPTRLTVNLIAHVERKTKAFESLAQALARSLAVRYGELIASDNPIHLLSIHAVDSVEISKRSGYGALVTSLHHQPMKVWQRQPLSA
;
A
#
# COMPACT_ATOMS: atom_id res chain seq x y z
N MET A 1 1.66 32.82 74.32
CA MET A 1 0.28 32.68 73.80
C MET A 1 0.36 32.63 72.28
N ASN A 2 -0.21 31.57 71.70
CA ASN A 2 -0.71 31.38 70.33
C ASN A 2 0.26 31.59 69.14
N THR A 3 0.82 30.52 68.54
CA THR A 3 0.24 29.52 67.58
C THR A 3 0.04 30.07 66.16
N LEU A 4 0.80 29.54 65.20
CA LEU A 4 0.32 28.75 64.04
C LEU A 4 1.43 28.67 62.98
N ASN A 5 2.12 27.54 62.95
CA ASN A 5 2.98 27.11 61.86
C ASN A 5 2.13 26.21 60.94
N PRO A 6 1.82 26.60 59.68
CA PRO A 6 1.11 25.71 58.79
C PRO A 6 2.09 24.79 58.06
N THR A 7 2.15 23.54 58.52
CA THR A 7 2.64 22.37 57.79
C THR A 7 2.12 22.36 56.34
N ARG A 8 3.01 22.59 55.37
CA ARG A 8 2.78 22.22 53.96
C ARG A 8 2.85 20.70 53.85
N LYS A 9 1.70 20.06 53.62
CA LYS A 9 1.64 18.67 53.15
C LYS A 9 2.23 18.60 51.73
N PRO A 10 3.06 17.61 51.41
CA PRO A 10 3.43 17.36 50.01
C PRO A 10 2.19 16.91 49.25
N VAL A 11 1.96 17.52 48.10
CA VAL A 11 0.93 17.10 47.14
C VAL A 11 1.48 15.85 46.46
N ASP A 12 0.92 14.69 46.80
CA ASP A 12 1.10 13.45 46.02
C ASP A 12 0.50 13.68 44.63
N ILE A 13 1.38 13.95 43.67
CA ILE A 13 1.02 13.92 42.25
C ILE A 13 0.92 12.43 41.90
N ALA A 14 -0.24 11.85 42.17
CA ALA A 14 -0.60 10.54 41.66
C ALA A 14 -0.36 10.55 40.15
N THR A 15 0.66 9.81 39.74
CA THR A 15 1.02 9.61 38.34
C THR A 15 -0.19 8.96 37.68
N LEU A 16 -0.94 9.72 36.90
CA LEU A 16 -1.95 9.20 36.00
C LEU A 16 -1.22 8.34 34.96
N GLN A 17 -1.03 7.07 35.28
CA GLN A 17 -0.75 6.05 34.29
C GLN A 17 -2.02 5.95 33.43
N SER A 18 -2.08 6.77 32.37
CA SER A 18 -2.96 6.47 31.25
C SER A 18 -2.61 5.06 30.77
N PRO A 19 -3.56 4.11 30.76
CA PRO A 19 -3.29 2.83 30.11
C PRO A 19 -3.01 3.15 28.65
N ALA A 20 -1.80 2.83 28.20
CA ALA A 20 -1.45 2.82 26.80
C ALA A 20 -2.35 1.78 26.13
N VAL A 21 -3.51 2.23 25.66
CA VAL A 21 -4.33 1.43 24.76
C VAL A 21 -3.56 1.40 23.45
N SER A 22 -2.71 0.38 23.31
CA SER A 22 -2.05 0.05 22.06
C SER A 22 -3.11 -0.50 21.11
N PHE A 23 -3.88 0.38 20.49
CA PHE A 23 -4.43 0.10 19.18
C PHE A 23 -3.26 0.12 18.20
N ALA A 24 -2.49 -0.97 18.19
CA ALA A 24 -1.44 -1.18 17.20
C ALA A 24 -2.16 -1.46 15.87
N LEU A 25 -2.51 -0.39 15.17
CA LEU A 25 -2.62 -0.49 13.71
C LEU A 25 -1.30 -1.13 13.24
N PRO A 26 -1.35 -2.18 12.40
CA PRO A 26 -0.13 -2.75 11.86
C PRO A 26 0.68 -1.60 11.24
N ASP A 27 1.95 -1.49 11.63
CA ASP A 27 2.80 -0.53 10.96
C ASP A 27 2.88 -0.87 9.47
N ALA A 28 3.13 0.13 8.64
CA ALA A 28 3.17 -0.06 7.19
C ALA A 28 4.23 -1.10 6.74
N ALA A 29 5.19 -1.43 7.61
CA ALA A 29 6.14 -2.51 7.37
C ALA A 29 5.44 -3.88 7.42
N SER A 30 4.80 -4.20 8.56
CA SER A 30 4.06 -5.45 8.76
C SER A 30 2.96 -5.62 7.70
N ALA A 31 2.25 -4.53 7.36
CA ALA A 31 1.20 -4.56 6.34
C ALA A 31 1.75 -4.82 4.92
N GLY A 32 2.92 -4.25 4.59
CA GLY A 32 3.58 -4.51 3.31
C GLY A 32 4.09 -5.95 3.18
N GLU A 33 4.67 -6.49 4.24
CA GLU A 33 5.13 -7.88 4.29
C GLU A 33 3.98 -8.88 4.11
N ASP A 34 2.90 -8.71 4.88
CA ASP A 34 1.69 -9.53 4.79
C ASP A 34 1.05 -9.44 3.40
N ALA A 35 1.01 -8.24 2.80
CA ALA A 35 0.50 -8.06 1.44
C ALA A 35 1.34 -8.82 0.40
N LEU A 36 2.67 -8.80 0.52
CA LEU A 36 3.55 -9.54 -0.39
C LEU A 36 3.41 -11.05 -0.21
N GLU A 37 3.35 -11.55 1.03
CA GLU A 37 3.16 -12.98 1.30
C GLU A 37 1.85 -13.49 0.71
N LYS A 38 0.75 -12.77 0.95
CA LYS A 38 -0.57 -13.10 0.37
C LYS A 38 -0.56 -13.04 -1.16
N ALA A 39 0.15 -12.09 -1.76
CA ALA A 39 0.31 -12.01 -3.21
C ALA A 39 1.06 -13.22 -3.79
N LEU A 40 2.10 -13.70 -3.11
CA LEU A 40 2.83 -14.91 -3.50
C LEU A 40 1.95 -16.15 -3.39
N VAL A 41 1.20 -16.30 -2.30
CA VAL A 41 0.24 -17.40 -2.12
C VAL A 41 -0.82 -17.40 -3.23
N PHE A 42 -1.36 -16.22 -3.55
CA PHE A 42 -2.29 -16.04 -4.66
C PHE A 42 -1.67 -16.48 -5.99
N ALA A 43 -0.44 -16.06 -6.29
CA ALA A 43 0.24 -16.41 -7.53
C ALA A 43 0.57 -17.92 -7.61
N THR A 44 0.97 -18.54 -6.49
CA THR A 44 1.17 -20.00 -6.41
C THR A 44 -0.08 -20.75 -6.81
N ALA A 45 -1.24 -20.36 -6.27
CA ALA A 45 -2.53 -20.97 -6.60
C ALA A 45 -2.92 -20.74 -8.07
N LYS A 46 -2.67 -19.54 -8.63
CA LYS A 46 -3.01 -19.22 -10.03
C LYS A 46 -2.11 -19.91 -11.05
N LEU A 47 -0.85 -20.13 -10.72
CA LEU A 47 0.13 -20.78 -11.58
C LEU A 47 0.17 -22.30 -11.41
N SER A 48 -0.64 -22.86 -10.50
CA SER A 48 -0.62 -24.29 -10.13
C SER A 48 0.79 -24.76 -9.76
N LEU A 49 1.53 -23.95 -9.01
CA LEU A 49 2.89 -24.25 -8.58
C LEU A 49 2.89 -24.95 -7.21
N PRO A 50 3.91 -25.77 -6.91
CA PRO A 50 3.93 -26.56 -5.68
C PRO A 50 4.20 -25.72 -4.43
N SER A 51 4.75 -24.51 -4.56
CA SER A 51 5.09 -23.64 -3.43
C SER A 51 5.20 -22.16 -3.81
N THR A 52 5.23 -21.29 -2.81
CA THR A 52 5.61 -19.87 -2.96
C THR A 52 7.05 -19.71 -3.41
N GLN A 53 7.96 -20.58 -2.98
CA GLN A 53 9.36 -20.55 -3.43
C GLN A 53 9.48 -20.73 -4.95
N SER A 54 8.64 -21.59 -5.55
CA SER A 54 8.62 -21.76 -7.02
C SER A 54 8.17 -20.50 -7.76
N VAL A 55 7.33 -19.65 -7.14
CA VAL A 55 6.99 -18.33 -7.67
C VAL A 55 8.20 -17.40 -7.54
N VAL A 56 8.86 -17.38 -6.39
CA VAL A 56 10.07 -16.57 -6.16
C VAL A 56 11.17 -16.90 -7.18
N ASP A 57 11.41 -18.17 -7.46
CA ASP A 57 12.41 -18.59 -8.44
C ASP A 57 12.06 -18.10 -9.85
N ARG A 58 10.78 -18.14 -10.22
CA ARG A 58 10.30 -17.56 -11.49
C ARG A 58 10.43 -16.05 -11.55
N LEU A 59 10.15 -15.35 -10.44
CA LEU A 59 10.36 -13.90 -10.34
C LEU A 59 11.83 -13.52 -10.53
N ARG A 60 12.76 -14.29 -9.94
CA ARG A 60 14.22 -14.09 -10.12
C ARG A 60 14.65 -14.27 -11.58
N LEU A 61 13.97 -15.13 -12.32
CA LEU A 61 14.20 -15.35 -13.75
C LEU A 61 13.47 -14.32 -14.64
N GLY A 62 12.70 -13.40 -14.07
CA GLY A 62 11.92 -12.42 -14.84
C GLY A 62 10.75 -13.05 -15.61
N ASP A 63 10.20 -14.18 -15.16
CA ASP A 63 9.01 -14.81 -15.75
C ASP A 63 7.84 -13.81 -15.72
N SER A 64 7.45 -13.34 -16.90
CA SER A 64 6.43 -12.29 -17.07
C SER A 64 5.07 -12.70 -16.52
N ILE A 65 4.72 -13.99 -16.59
CA ILE A 65 3.44 -14.51 -16.08
C ILE A 65 3.46 -14.50 -14.55
N ALA A 66 4.58 -14.92 -13.95
CA ALA A 66 4.74 -14.84 -12.50
C ALA A 66 4.70 -13.39 -12.01
N VAL A 67 5.38 -12.47 -12.69
CA VAL A 67 5.33 -11.04 -12.39
C VAL A 67 3.91 -10.52 -12.45
N GLN A 68 3.15 -10.84 -13.50
CA GLN A 68 1.77 -10.35 -13.66
C GLN A 68 0.86 -10.82 -12.52
N TYR A 69 0.90 -12.10 -12.15
CA TYR A 69 0.05 -12.61 -11.06
C TYR A 69 0.45 -12.04 -9.69
N VAL A 70 1.74 -11.87 -9.41
CA VAL A 70 2.18 -11.30 -8.14
C VAL A 70 1.86 -9.80 -8.09
N SER A 71 2.09 -9.04 -9.17
CA SER A 71 1.68 -7.63 -9.27
C SER A 71 0.18 -7.46 -9.03
N TYR A 72 -0.65 -8.28 -9.67
CA TYR A 72 -2.09 -8.23 -9.50
C TYR A 72 -2.53 -8.61 -8.08
N GLY A 73 -1.99 -9.70 -7.53
CA GLY A 73 -2.25 -10.09 -6.14
C GLY A 73 -1.86 -9.00 -5.15
N LEU A 74 -0.70 -8.37 -5.35
CA LEU A 74 -0.20 -7.29 -4.51
C LEU A 74 -1.11 -6.05 -4.61
N ALA A 75 -1.57 -5.70 -5.80
CA ALA A 75 -2.51 -4.59 -5.99
C ALA A 75 -3.80 -4.77 -5.19
N ILE A 76 -4.37 -5.99 -5.17
CA ILE A 76 -5.56 -6.31 -4.36
C ILE A 76 -5.26 -6.12 -2.86
N GLN A 77 -4.16 -6.70 -2.36
CA GLN A 77 -3.82 -6.66 -0.95
C GLN A 77 -3.51 -5.24 -0.46
N ILE A 78 -2.81 -4.45 -1.27
CA ILE A 78 -2.55 -3.04 -0.97
C ILE A 78 -3.82 -2.21 -1.03
N GLY A 79 -4.71 -2.46 -2.01
CA GLY A 79 -6.02 -1.83 -2.04
C GLY A 79 -6.83 -2.08 -0.76
N GLN A 80 -6.86 -3.32 -0.28
CA GLN A 80 -7.48 -3.70 0.99
C GLN A 80 -6.83 -2.99 2.19
N THR A 81 -5.51 -3.02 2.27
CA THR A 81 -4.72 -2.40 3.34
C THR A 81 -4.99 -0.89 3.43
N LEU A 82 -4.95 -0.18 2.30
CA LEU A 82 -5.22 1.25 2.24
C LEU A 82 -6.64 1.56 2.72
N GLY A 83 -7.62 0.78 2.27
CA GLY A 83 -9.01 0.94 2.68
C GLY A 83 -9.28 0.68 4.16
N THR A 84 -8.53 -0.24 4.76
CA THR A 84 -8.60 -0.54 6.20
C THR A 84 -7.91 0.51 7.06
N LEU A 85 -6.75 1.01 6.64
CA LEU A 85 -5.92 1.92 7.42
C LEU A 85 -6.33 3.40 7.27
N ASP A 86 -6.96 3.77 6.16
CA ASP A 86 -7.38 5.14 5.90
C ASP A 86 -8.87 5.18 5.49
N GLU A 87 -9.69 5.80 6.35
CA GLU A 87 -11.12 5.92 6.14
C GLU A 87 -11.51 6.79 4.94
N THR A 88 -10.60 7.66 4.49
CA THR A 88 -10.84 8.54 3.35
C THR A 88 -10.77 7.81 2.01
N VAL A 89 -10.16 6.61 1.97
CA VAL A 89 -10.03 5.83 0.74
C VAL A 89 -11.39 5.23 0.36
N GLN A 90 -11.89 5.61 -0.81
CA GLN A 90 -13.18 5.17 -1.34
C GLN A 90 -13.01 4.00 -2.30
N THR A 91 -12.04 4.10 -3.21
CA THR A 91 -11.76 3.09 -4.25
C THR A 91 -10.28 3.08 -4.58
N VAL A 92 -9.72 1.91 -4.89
CA VAL A 92 -8.34 1.77 -5.39
C VAL A 92 -8.36 1.08 -6.75
N TYR A 93 -7.61 1.65 -7.69
CA TYR A 93 -7.47 1.18 -9.05
C TYR A 93 -6.03 0.80 -9.35
N LEU A 94 -5.82 -0.33 -10.01
CA LEU A 94 -4.57 -0.72 -10.65
C LEU A 94 -4.55 -0.16 -12.07
N PHE A 95 -3.47 0.51 -12.45
CA PHE A 95 -3.23 0.92 -13.82
C PHE A 95 -1.88 0.41 -14.30
N GLU A 96 -1.83 0.05 -15.58
CA GLU A 96 -0.59 -0.32 -16.24
C GLU A 96 0.02 0.94 -16.84
N ASP A 97 1.34 1.07 -16.71
CA ASP A 97 2.07 2.11 -17.42
C ASP A 97 2.22 1.62 -18.86
N PHE A 98 1.72 2.39 -19.83
CA PHE A 98 1.76 1.98 -21.22
C PHE A 98 3.14 2.29 -21.77
N ALA A 99 3.99 1.26 -21.84
CA ALA A 99 5.20 1.30 -22.62
C ALA A 99 4.83 1.65 -24.08
N THR A 100 5.38 2.75 -24.59
CA THR A 100 5.32 3.05 -26.01
C THR A 100 6.07 1.97 -26.81
N PRO A 101 5.78 1.78 -28.11
CA PRO A 101 6.54 0.83 -28.94
C PRO A 101 8.06 1.03 -28.85
N GLU A 102 8.50 2.26 -28.64
CA GLU A 102 9.89 2.65 -28.41
C GLU A 102 10.43 2.12 -27.07
N ASP A 103 9.62 2.13 -26.00
CA ASP A 103 9.98 1.57 -24.70
C ASP A 103 10.11 0.04 -24.74
N LEU A 104 9.32 -0.63 -25.58
CA LEU A 104 9.39 -2.07 -25.79
C LEU A 104 10.67 -2.49 -26.54
N ALA A 105 11.17 -1.66 -27.44
CA ALA A 105 12.38 -1.93 -28.22
C ALA A 105 13.67 -1.94 -27.36
N PHE A 106 13.63 -1.30 -26.19
CA PHE A 106 14.72 -1.26 -25.21
C PHE A 106 14.33 -1.91 -23.88
N ALA A 107 13.24 -2.68 -23.85
CA ALA A 107 12.67 -3.20 -22.61
C ALA A 107 13.69 -4.06 -21.86
N GLN A 108 13.98 -3.65 -20.62
CA GLN A 108 14.63 -4.49 -19.64
C GLN A 108 13.73 -5.69 -19.29
N PRO A 109 14.29 -6.77 -18.72
CA PRO A 109 13.46 -7.89 -18.22
C PRO A 109 12.30 -7.37 -17.38
N THR A 110 11.11 -7.96 -17.57
CA THR A 110 9.87 -7.56 -16.91
C THR A 110 10.08 -7.49 -15.40
N ARG A 111 10.08 -6.28 -14.84
CA ARG A 111 10.23 -6.06 -13.40
C ARG A 111 8.86 -5.96 -12.75
N LEU A 112 8.74 -6.48 -11.55
CA LEU A 112 7.54 -6.30 -10.76
C LEU A 112 7.36 -4.81 -10.45
N THR A 113 6.27 -4.25 -10.96
CA THR A 113 5.84 -2.88 -10.68
C THR A 113 4.33 -2.89 -10.47
N VAL A 114 3.86 -2.10 -9.51
CA VAL A 114 2.45 -1.92 -9.19
C VAL A 114 2.17 -0.42 -9.11
N ASN A 115 1.32 0.08 -10.00
CA ASN A 115 0.91 1.48 -10.00
C ASN A 115 -0.57 1.58 -9.64
N LEU A 116 -0.86 2.29 -8.56
CA LEU A 116 -2.21 2.42 -8.02
C LEU A 116 -2.68 3.87 -8.05
N ILE A 117 -3.98 4.04 -8.31
CA ILE A 117 -4.70 5.29 -8.09
C ILE A 117 -5.65 5.05 -6.92
N ALA A 118 -5.49 5.81 -5.85
CA ALA A 118 -6.40 5.79 -4.71
C ALA A 118 -7.35 6.98 -4.82
N HIS A 119 -8.63 6.71 -5.08
CA HIS A 119 -9.68 7.71 -4.96
C HIS A 119 -9.98 7.92 -3.48
N VAL A 120 -9.64 9.11 -2.99
CA VAL A 120 -9.81 9.53 -1.61
C VAL A 120 -10.83 10.66 -1.53
N GLU A 121 -11.52 10.76 -0.39
CA GLU A 121 -12.40 11.90 -0.12
C GLU A 121 -11.63 13.22 -0.10
N ARG A 122 -10.44 13.20 0.53
CA ARG A 122 -9.52 14.34 0.62
C ARG A 122 -8.09 13.86 0.60
N LYS A 123 -7.20 14.61 -0.06
CA LYS A 123 -5.76 14.36 0.02
C LYS A 123 -5.23 14.77 1.38
N THR A 124 -4.58 13.85 2.09
CA THR A 124 -3.99 14.13 3.39
C THR A 124 -2.51 13.74 3.40
N LYS A 125 -1.71 14.48 4.19
CA LYS A 125 -0.31 14.10 4.43
C LYS A 125 -0.18 12.75 5.13
N ALA A 126 -1.19 12.35 5.89
CA ALA A 126 -1.24 11.04 6.55
C ALA A 126 -1.32 9.92 5.51
N PHE A 127 -2.23 10.03 4.54
CA PHE A 127 -2.33 9.10 3.41
C PHE A 127 -1.02 9.03 2.62
N GLU A 128 -0.43 10.18 2.27
CA GLU A 128 0.84 10.23 1.54
C GLU A 128 1.97 9.55 2.32
N SER A 129 2.02 9.76 3.64
CA SER A 129 3.02 9.13 4.52
C SER A 129 2.82 7.60 4.59
N LEU A 130 1.57 7.14 4.68
CA LEU A 130 1.22 5.72 4.65
C LEU A 130 1.63 5.08 3.32
N ALA A 131 1.28 5.70 2.20
CA ALA A 131 1.62 5.24 0.85
C ALA A 131 3.14 5.12 0.67
N GLN A 132 3.90 6.14 1.08
CA GLN A 132 5.37 6.10 1.03
C GLN A 132 5.97 5.02 1.95
N ALA A 133 5.39 4.83 3.13
CA ALA A 133 5.88 3.81 4.06
C ALA A 133 5.65 2.40 3.50
N LEU A 134 4.48 2.14 2.90
CA LEU A 134 4.18 0.87 2.20
C LEU A 134 5.11 0.64 1.01
N ALA A 135 5.34 1.67 0.18
CA ALA A 135 6.23 1.55 -0.97
C ALA A 135 7.67 1.21 -0.55
N ARG A 136 8.17 1.86 0.51
CA ARG A 136 9.52 1.58 1.04
C ARG A 136 9.62 0.19 1.65
N SER A 137 8.66 -0.24 2.47
CA SER A 137 8.70 -1.56 3.11
C SER A 137 8.68 -2.68 2.08
N LEU A 138 7.81 -2.56 1.08
CA LEU A 138 7.73 -3.50 -0.02
C LEU A 138 8.99 -3.55 -0.88
N ALA A 139 9.60 -2.39 -1.17
CA ALA A 139 10.84 -2.33 -1.94
C ALA A 139 11.98 -3.08 -1.23
N VAL A 140 12.13 -2.87 0.08
CA VAL A 140 13.12 -3.58 0.91
C VAL A 140 12.83 -5.08 0.90
N ARG A 141 11.60 -5.46 1.26
CA ARG A 141 11.24 -6.87 1.42
C ARG A 141 11.34 -7.66 0.11
N TYR A 142 10.89 -7.06 -0.99
CA TYR A 142 10.99 -7.68 -2.29
C TYR A 142 12.45 -7.79 -2.75
N GLY A 143 13.28 -6.78 -2.50
CA GLY A 143 14.72 -6.82 -2.79
C GLY A 143 15.46 -7.96 -2.10
N GLU A 144 15.15 -8.19 -0.82
CA GLU A 144 15.66 -9.35 -0.08
C GLU A 144 15.23 -10.68 -0.74
N LEU A 145 13.97 -10.78 -1.13
CA LEU A 145 13.38 -11.99 -1.71
C LEU A 145 14.01 -12.36 -3.06
N ILE A 146 14.27 -11.38 -3.92
CA ILE A 146 14.92 -11.61 -5.22
C ILE A 146 16.45 -11.51 -5.17
N ALA A 147 17.03 -11.25 -4.00
CA ALA A 147 18.47 -11.05 -3.79
C ALA A 147 19.07 -10.00 -4.74
N SER A 148 18.40 -8.84 -4.84
CA SER A 148 18.84 -7.72 -5.68
C SER A 148 19.42 -6.59 -4.81
N ASP A 149 20.65 -6.19 -5.12
CA ASP A 149 21.33 -5.05 -4.46
C ASP A 149 20.92 -3.69 -5.05
N ASN A 150 20.18 -3.69 -6.16
CA ASN A 150 19.72 -2.45 -6.80
C ASN A 150 18.46 -1.90 -6.14
N PRO A 151 18.29 -0.56 -6.07
CA PRO A 151 17.03 0.05 -5.65
C PRO A 151 15.87 -0.44 -6.52
N ILE A 152 14.81 -0.95 -5.86
CA ILE A 152 13.62 -1.45 -6.54
C ILE A 152 12.48 -0.46 -6.34
N HIS A 153 11.94 0.03 -7.44
CA HIS A 153 10.70 0.80 -7.44
C HIS A 153 9.53 -0.15 -7.67
N LEU A 154 8.98 -0.69 -6.58
CA LEU A 154 7.93 -1.72 -6.66
C LEU A 154 6.52 -1.14 -6.76
N LEU A 155 6.26 -0.05 -6.03
CA LEU A 155 4.92 0.45 -5.78
C LEU A 155 4.87 1.97 -5.92
N SER A 156 3.94 2.44 -6.74
CA SER A 156 3.52 3.84 -6.81
C SER A 156 2.05 3.94 -6.41
N ILE A 157 1.70 4.88 -5.53
CA ILE A 157 0.29 5.15 -5.19
C ILE A 157 0.03 6.64 -5.40
N HIS A 158 -0.98 6.96 -6.21
CA HIS A 158 -1.39 8.33 -6.50
C HIS A 158 -2.77 8.61 -5.90
N ALA A 159 -2.83 9.55 -4.96
CA ALA A 159 -4.10 10.03 -4.41
C ALA A 159 -4.79 10.96 -5.40
N VAL A 160 -6.08 10.70 -5.67
CA VAL A 160 -6.95 11.58 -6.44
C VAL A 160 -8.22 11.86 -5.65
N ASP A 161 -8.70 13.09 -5.70
CA ASP A 161 -10.00 13.44 -5.12
C ASP A 161 -11.11 13.50 -6.18
N SER A 162 -12.34 13.69 -5.74
CA SER A 162 -13.50 13.81 -6.63
C SER A 162 -13.43 15.02 -7.56
N VAL A 163 -12.68 16.07 -7.19
CA VAL A 163 -12.51 17.27 -8.03
C VAL A 163 -11.63 16.95 -9.22
N GLU A 164 -10.50 16.25 -9.03
CA GLU A 164 -9.61 15.84 -10.12
C GLU A 164 -10.26 14.83 -11.06
N ILE A 165 -11.03 13.89 -10.52
CA ILE A 165 -11.80 12.93 -11.34
C ILE A 165 -12.84 13.68 -12.19
N SER A 166 -13.62 14.57 -11.57
CA SER A 166 -14.65 15.35 -12.27
C SER A 166 -14.07 16.25 -13.34
N LYS A 167 -12.94 16.91 -13.05
CA LYS A 167 -12.24 17.79 -14.00
C LYS A 167 -11.34 17.05 -14.99
N ARG A 168 -11.22 15.73 -14.87
CA ARG A 168 -10.32 14.88 -15.67
C ARG A 168 -8.89 15.43 -15.70
N SER A 169 -8.34 15.77 -14.54
CA SER A 169 -6.99 16.32 -14.41
C SER A 169 -6.04 15.33 -13.74
N GLY A 170 -4.76 15.35 -14.14
CA GLY A 170 -3.74 14.45 -13.59
C GLY A 170 -4.16 12.98 -13.67
N TYR A 171 -3.91 12.22 -12.60
CA TYR A 171 -4.34 10.82 -12.50
C TYR A 171 -5.87 10.63 -12.47
N GLY A 172 -6.64 11.68 -12.14
CA GLY A 172 -8.11 11.64 -12.20
C GLY A 172 -8.65 11.46 -13.63
N ALA A 173 -7.89 11.87 -14.64
CA ALA A 173 -8.22 11.64 -16.04
C ALA A 173 -8.25 10.14 -16.38
N LEU A 174 -7.31 9.36 -15.82
CA LEU A 174 -7.20 7.93 -16.09
C LEU A 174 -8.41 7.15 -15.55
N VAL A 175 -8.91 7.51 -14.36
CA VAL A 175 -10.08 6.87 -13.74
C VAL A 175 -11.31 6.91 -14.64
N THR A 176 -11.46 7.96 -15.46
CA THR A 176 -12.59 8.14 -16.38
C THR A 176 -12.23 7.88 -17.85
N SER A 177 -11.02 7.37 -18.11
CA SER A 177 -10.54 7.10 -19.47
C SER A 177 -11.30 5.93 -20.09
N LEU A 178 -11.77 6.13 -21.33
CA LEU A 178 -12.43 5.06 -22.11
C LEU A 178 -11.42 4.10 -22.75
N HIS A 179 -10.20 4.56 -23.02
CA HIS A 179 -9.17 3.78 -23.72
C HIS A 179 -8.24 3.04 -22.77
N HIS A 180 -8.08 3.57 -21.55
CA HIS A 180 -7.11 3.11 -20.58
C HIS A 180 -7.76 3.03 -19.19
N GLN A 181 -8.93 2.40 -19.12
CA GLN A 181 -9.69 2.34 -17.90
C GLN A 181 -8.94 1.50 -16.86
N PRO A 182 -8.53 2.07 -15.72
CA PRO A 182 -7.78 1.33 -14.73
C PRO A 182 -8.69 0.32 -14.04
N MET A 183 -8.12 -0.83 -13.69
CA MET A 183 -8.85 -1.93 -13.08
C MET A 183 -9.14 -1.62 -11.62
N LYS A 184 -10.41 -1.63 -11.22
CA LYS A 184 -10.77 -1.49 -9.80
C LYS A 184 -10.38 -2.75 -9.04
N VAL A 185 -9.46 -2.62 -8.07
CA VAL A 185 -8.96 -3.74 -7.25
C VAL A 185 -9.54 -3.74 -5.84
N TRP A 186 -10.07 -2.60 -5.38
CA TRP A 186 -10.75 -2.50 -4.09
C TRP A 186 -11.76 -1.36 -4.09
N GLN A 187 -12.86 -1.52 -3.36
CA GLN A 187 -13.85 -0.47 -3.12
C GLN A 187 -14.48 -0.62 -1.74
N ARG A 188 -14.65 0.51 -1.05
CA ARG A 188 -15.39 0.58 0.21
C ARG A 188 -16.83 0.17 -0.03
N GLN A 189 -17.30 -0.83 0.73
CA GLN A 189 -18.71 -1.20 0.70
C GLN A 189 -19.52 -0.07 1.34
N PRO A 190 -20.61 0.41 0.71
CA PRO A 190 -21.50 1.35 1.36
C PRO A 190 -22.11 0.66 2.58
N LEU A 191 -22.16 1.34 3.73
CA LEU A 191 -22.95 0.86 4.87
C LEU A 191 -24.39 0.64 4.37
N SER A 192 -24.85 -0.60 4.40
CA SER A 192 -26.26 -0.89 4.16
C SER A 192 -27.05 -0.21 5.27
N ALA A 193 -27.91 0.73 4.89
CA ALA A 193 -28.83 1.43 5.78
C ALA A 193 -29.96 0.50 6.24
#